data_AF-A0AAE1Z831-F1
#
_entry.id   AF-A0AAE1Z831-F1
#
_cell.length_a   1.000
_cell.length_b   1.000
_cell.length_c   1.000
_cell.angle_alpha   90.00
_cell.angle_beta   90.00
_cell.angle_gamma   90.00
#
_symmetry.space_group_name_H-M   'P 1'
#
loop_
_entity.id
_entity.type
_entity.pdbx_description
1 polymer ?
#
loop_
_entity_poly.entity_id
_entity_poly.type
_entity_poly.pdbx_seq_one_letter_code
_entity_poly.pdbx_strand_id
1 'polypeptide(L)'
;MGSHSSSSIFEYLKNVGAHMLDELYTHPPTCLVVFRELPELAKHIVMRLLFIEQPIPKSIVSGWVEKGSSALLNDSCKALTVLRIWHSTDTNVSGGSWSLNKKYQESIRISLFGGGKPLLGDLGIVTNDKCSKSVDFLKSYASERWDSYPVDALSIAQQEVLQHMRELGLAYQRKRTAPRFYVTPLALDVAGGHTNFLESKSGGGGPQLGVIPTGVSKSDSSDTNRMFAQISVSSSSDIGYILLETNFRLYAYTDSPLRTALLSLFSKIRARFPNLVVADITRDSVREALIRGITANQILSFLTSNAHPDMLLNNPILPPTLTDQIRLWELERDRFVFQEGCLYEQFSRNTDFELVRDYAKNIGVLLWENPERRLMVVSKSGHEDVRKFWKHKRPS
;
A
#
# COMPACT_ATOMS: atom_id res chain seq x y z
N MET A 1 -6.91 14.40 9.91
CA MET A 1 -7.38 14.33 8.51
C MET A 1 -6.17 14.51 7.61
N GLY A 2 -6.01 13.62 6.64
CA GLY A 2 -4.80 13.53 5.80
C GLY A 2 -4.33 12.08 5.74
N SER A 3 -5.11 11.22 5.09
CA SER A 3 -4.65 9.90 4.68
C SER A 3 -3.44 10.09 3.78
N HIS A 4 -2.28 9.61 4.21
CA HIS A 4 -1.05 9.65 3.44
C HIS A 4 -1.24 8.89 2.11
N SER A 5 -1.47 9.65 1.04
CA SER A 5 -0.84 9.50 -0.27
C SER A 5 -0.43 8.07 -0.65
N SER A 6 -1.40 7.22 -0.99
CA SER A 6 -1.20 6.42 -2.20
C SER A 6 -1.44 7.41 -3.34
N SER A 7 -0.39 7.95 -3.93
CA SER A 7 -0.48 8.57 -5.25
C SER A 7 -0.86 7.45 -6.23
N SER A 8 -2.13 7.06 -6.17
CA SER A 8 -2.67 5.93 -6.91
C SER A 8 -2.57 6.28 -8.39
N ILE A 9 -2.32 5.26 -9.22
CA ILE A 9 -2.44 5.37 -10.67
C ILE A 9 -3.78 6.06 -11.08
N PHE A 10 -4.82 5.96 -10.25
CA PHE A 10 -6.07 6.69 -10.42
C PHE A 10 -5.97 8.21 -10.33
N GLU A 11 -5.16 8.76 -9.43
CA GLU A 11 -4.98 10.22 -9.35
C GLU A 11 -4.27 10.75 -10.59
N TYR A 12 -3.29 10.00 -11.09
CA TYR A 12 -2.63 10.33 -12.35
C TYR A 12 -3.63 10.27 -13.52
N LEU A 13 -4.33 9.14 -13.70
CA LEU A 13 -5.29 8.93 -14.79
C LEU A 13 -6.44 9.95 -14.78
N LYS A 14 -6.84 10.44 -13.61
CA LYS A 14 -7.85 11.51 -13.48
C LYS A 14 -7.42 12.83 -14.14
N ASN A 15 -6.12 13.11 -14.15
CA ASN A 15 -5.56 14.37 -14.67
C ASN A 15 -5.14 14.26 -16.15
N VAL A 16 -5.20 13.07 -16.74
CA VAL A 16 -4.83 12.83 -18.15
C VAL A 16 -5.95 13.29 -19.09
N GLY A 17 -5.58 13.93 -20.22
CA GLY A 17 -6.52 14.39 -21.24
C GLY A 17 -7.31 13.26 -21.91
N ALA A 18 -8.52 13.58 -22.41
CA ALA A 18 -9.44 12.58 -22.99
C ALA A 18 -8.82 11.80 -24.16
N HIS A 19 -8.12 12.51 -25.05
CA HIS A 19 -7.47 11.92 -26.22
C HIS A 19 -6.38 10.93 -25.83
N MET A 20 -5.55 11.28 -24.84
CA MET A 20 -4.49 10.40 -24.34
C MET A 20 -5.05 9.18 -23.62
N LEU A 21 -6.16 9.31 -22.89
CA LEU A 21 -6.85 8.16 -22.26
C LEU A 21 -7.44 7.21 -23.31
N ASP A 22 -8.00 7.73 -24.39
CA ASP A 22 -8.53 6.89 -25.47
C ASP A 22 -7.42 6.14 -26.22
N GLU A 23 -6.25 6.76 -26.37
CA GLU A 23 -5.04 6.09 -26.90
C GLU A 23 -4.54 5.03 -25.92
N LEU A 24 -4.50 5.35 -24.62
CA LEU A 24 -4.11 4.41 -23.57
C LEU A 24 -5.00 3.16 -23.52
N TYR A 25 -6.31 3.34 -23.69
CA TYR A 25 -7.30 2.25 -23.71
C TYR A 25 -7.29 1.41 -25.00
N THR A 26 -6.45 1.74 -25.98
CA THR A 26 -6.18 0.84 -27.12
C THR A 26 -5.25 -0.32 -26.76
N HIS A 27 -4.59 -0.25 -25.59
CA HIS A 27 -3.64 -1.27 -25.13
C HIS A 27 -4.28 -2.19 -24.05
N PRO A 28 -4.60 -3.45 -24.40
CA PRO A 28 -5.16 -4.45 -23.48
C PRO A 28 -4.50 -4.58 -22.09
N PRO A 29 -3.17 -4.69 -21.92
CA PRO A 29 -2.54 -4.77 -20.60
C PRO A 29 -2.86 -3.58 -19.72
N THR A 30 -2.92 -2.37 -20.31
CA THR A 30 -3.23 -1.16 -19.56
C THR A 30 -4.68 -1.19 -19.08
N CYS A 31 -5.62 -1.64 -19.92
CA CYS A 31 -7.00 -1.84 -19.51
C CYS A 31 -7.12 -2.87 -18.38
N LEU A 32 -6.32 -3.93 -18.41
CA LEU A 32 -6.29 -4.94 -17.35
C LEU A 32 -5.75 -4.39 -16.04
N VAL A 33 -4.68 -3.59 -16.06
CA VAL A 33 -4.16 -2.91 -14.85
C VAL A 33 -5.21 -1.98 -14.27
N VAL A 34 -5.83 -1.13 -15.11
CA VAL A 34 -6.90 -0.24 -14.67
C VAL A 34 -8.07 -1.04 -14.07
N PHE A 35 -8.46 -2.16 -14.69
CA PHE A 35 -9.51 -3.03 -14.18
C PHE A 35 -9.18 -3.66 -12.82
N ARG A 36 -7.92 -4.05 -12.58
CA ARG A 36 -7.47 -4.67 -11.33
C ARG A 36 -7.54 -3.70 -10.14
N GLU A 37 -7.26 -2.43 -10.40
CA GLU A 37 -7.27 -1.39 -9.38
C GLU A 37 -8.69 -0.91 -9.03
N LEU A 38 -9.71 -1.17 -9.85
CA LEU A 38 -11.07 -0.66 -9.62
C LEU A 38 -11.67 -1.14 -8.28
N PRO A 39 -12.64 -0.41 -7.69
CA PRO A 39 -13.47 -0.93 -6.60
C PRO A 39 -14.20 -2.21 -7.01
N GLU A 40 -14.43 -3.13 -6.07
CA GLU A 40 -15.05 -4.45 -6.35
C GLU A 40 -16.39 -4.33 -7.08
N LEU A 41 -17.26 -3.41 -6.64
CA LEU A 41 -18.55 -3.17 -7.25
C LEU A 41 -18.41 -2.58 -8.67
N ALA A 42 -17.43 -1.71 -8.92
CA ALA A 42 -17.13 -1.19 -10.25
C ALA A 42 -16.67 -2.32 -11.21
N LYS A 43 -15.87 -3.29 -10.73
CA LYS A 43 -15.50 -4.48 -11.51
C LYS A 43 -16.72 -5.29 -11.92
N HIS A 44 -17.65 -5.53 -10.99
CA HIS A 44 -18.89 -6.25 -11.28
C HIS A 44 -19.75 -5.54 -12.33
N ILE A 45 -19.86 -4.21 -12.25
CA ILE A 45 -20.56 -3.40 -13.25
C ILE A 45 -19.90 -3.57 -14.62
N VAL A 46 -18.57 -3.39 -14.72
CA VAL A 46 -17.84 -3.54 -15.98
C VAL A 46 -17.99 -4.96 -16.55
N MET A 47 -17.89 -6.00 -15.72
CA MET A 47 -18.04 -7.40 -16.15
C MET A 47 -19.45 -7.71 -16.68
N ARG A 48 -20.51 -7.14 -16.09
CA ARG A 48 -21.89 -7.28 -16.59
C ARG A 48 -22.09 -6.55 -17.92
N LEU A 49 -21.48 -5.38 -18.07
CA LEU A 49 -21.59 -4.53 -19.26
C LEU A 49 -20.70 -4.98 -20.42
N LEU A 50 -19.69 -5.82 -20.17
CA LEU A 50 -18.65 -6.17 -21.14
C LEU A 50 -19.19 -6.76 -22.46
N PHE A 51 -20.26 -7.55 -22.38
CA PHE A 51 -20.88 -8.19 -23.55
C PHE A 51 -22.12 -7.46 -24.07
N ILE A 52 -22.48 -6.33 -23.45
CA ILE A 52 -23.66 -5.56 -23.81
C ILE A 52 -23.21 -4.41 -24.70
N GLU A 53 -23.67 -4.41 -25.95
CA GLU A 53 -23.35 -3.35 -26.93
C GLU A 53 -24.35 -2.18 -26.86
N GLN A 54 -25.50 -2.39 -26.21
CA GLN A 54 -26.56 -1.38 -26.07
C GLN A 54 -26.36 -0.52 -24.80
N PRO A 55 -26.71 0.78 -24.86
CA PRO A 55 -26.65 1.66 -23.69
C PRO A 55 -27.69 1.24 -22.64
N ILE A 56 -27.29 1.16 -21.36
CA ILE A 56 -28.15 0.68 -20.27
C ILE A 56 -28.73 1.86 -19.48
N PRO A 57 -30.05 1.92 -19.24
CA PRO A 57 -30.67 2.95 -18.41
C PRO A 57 -30.08 3.04 -16.99
N LYS A 58 -29.88 4.27 -16.48
CA LYS A 58 -29.44 4.54 -15.10
C LYS A 58 -30.28 3.84 -14.02
N SER A 59 -31.58 3.69 -14.26
CA SER A 59 -32.52 3.02 -13.35
C SER A 59 -32.18 1.55 -13.14
N ILE A 60 -31.73 0.85 -14.19
CA ILE A 60 -31.36 -0.58 -14.11
C ILE A 60 -30.11 -0.76 -13.26
N VAL A 61 -29.10 0.11 -13.47
CA VAL A 61 -27.87 0.09 -12.67
C VAL A 61 -28.16 0.38 -11.19
N SER A 62 -29.07 1.33 -10.91
CA SER A 62 -29.52 1.58 -9.53
C SER A 62 -30.33 0.43 -8.92
N GLY A 63 -30.97 -0.40 -9.75
CA GLY A 63 -31.72 -1.58 -9.33
C GLY A 63 -30.84 -2.80 -9.03
N TRP A 64 -29.55 -2.80 -9.38
CA TRP A 64 -28.64 -3.91 -9.11
C TRP A 64 -28.16 -3.99 -7.66
N VAL A 65 -28.41 -2.95 -6.86
CA VAL A 65 -27.91 -2.82 -5.49
C VAL A 65 -29.07 -2.50 -4.56
N GLU A 66 -29.06 -3.14 -3.40
CA GLU A 66 -30.06 -2.88 -2.36
C GLU A 66 -29.92 -1.46 -1.79
N LYS A 67 -31.04 -0.84 -1.37
CA LYS A 67 -31.11 0.58 -0.97
C LYS A 67 -30.08 0.99 0.09
N GLY A 68 -29.68 0.07 0.97
CA GLY A 68 -28.67 0.29 2.01
C GLY A 68 -27.24 0.48 1.50
N SER A 69 -26.90 -0.04 0.31
CA SER A 69 -25.54 0.02 -0.27
C SER A 69 -25.42 1.03 -1.43
N SER A 70 -26.36 1.97 -1.53
CA SER A 70 -26.42 2.98 -2.59
C SER A 70 -25.21 3.95 -2.58
N ALA A 71 -24.59 4.18 -1.43
CA ALA A 71 -23.37 5.00 -1.32
C ALA A 71 -22.18 4.37 -2.06
N LEU A 72 -21.93 3.07 -1.86
CA LEU A 72 -20.87 2.32 -2.55
C LEU A 72 -21.08 2.28 -4.07
N LEU A 73 -22.35 2.19 -4.49
CA LEU A 73 -22.72 2.28 -5.90
C LEU A 73 -22.39 3.66 -6.47
N ASN A 74 -22.77 4.73 -5.76
CA ASN A 74 -22.48 6.10 -6.22
C ASN A 74 -20.97 6.34 -6.34
N ASP A 75 -20.19 5.87 -5.38
CA ASP A 75 -18.73 6.03 -5.40
C ASP A 75 -18.07 5.20 -6.51
N SER A 76 -18.57 3.98 -6.76
CA SER A 76 -18.15 3.16 -7.91
C SER A 76 -18.51 3.81 -9.24
N CYS A 77 -19.71 4.39 -9.34
CA CYS A 77 -20.16 5.10 -10.54
C CYS A 77 -19.32 6.35 -10.80
N LYS A 78 -19.03 7.14 -9.76
CA LYS A 78 -18.13 8.30 -9.85
C LYS A 78 -16.74 7.86 -10.32
N ALA A 79 -16.18 6.78 -9.78
CA ALA A 79 -14.87 6.27 -10.19
C ALA A 79 -14.84 5.90 -11.68
N LEU A 80 -15.86 5.18 -12.17
CA LEU A 80 -15.98 4.80 -13.58
C LEU A 80 -16.16 6.02 -14.51
N THR A 81 -16.90 7.04 -14.07
CA THR A 81 -17.08 8.29 -14.82
C THR A 81 -15.81 9.13 -14.86
N VAL A 82 -15.10 9.24 -13.73
CA VAL A 82 -13.84 9.99 -13.63
C VAL A 82 -12.77 9.39 -14.54
N LEU A 83 -12.70 8.06 -14.62
CA LEU A 83 -11.75 7.36 -15.51
C LEU A 83 -12.22 7.28 -16.96
N ARG A 84 -13.40 7.83 -17.28
CA ARG A 84 -14.00 7.78 -18.63
C ARG A 84 -14.10 6.37 -19.20
N ILE A 85 -14.25 5.37 -18.31
CA ILE A 85 -14.46 3.98 -18.69
C ILE A 85 -15.85 3.83 -19.30
N TRP A 86 -16.82 4.58 -18.80
CA TRP A 86 -18.16 4.71 -19.37
C TRP A 86 -18.54 6.19 -19.57
N HIS A 87 -19.55 6.45 -20.39
CA HIS A 87 -20.10 7.79 -20.63
C HIS A 87 -21.62 7.79 -20.50
N SER A 88 -22.17 8.93 -20.06
CA SER A 88 -23.62 9.14 -20.04
C SER A 88 -24.06 9.51 -21.45
N THR A 89 -24.85 8.64 -22.09
CA THR A 89 -25.57 8.97 -23.32
C THR A 89 -26.99 9.35 -22.95
N ASP A 90 -27.31 10.63 -23.06
CA ASP A 90 -28.67 11.12 -22.84
C ASP A 90 -29.47 10.96 -24.14
N THR A 91 -29.88 9.73 -24.44
CA THR A 91 -30.77 9.45 -25.57
C THR A 91 -32.20 9.73 -25.15
N ASN A 92 -32.76 10.91 -25.45
CA ASN A 92 -34.18 11.35 -25.52
C ASN A 92 -35.24 10.79 -24.54
N VAL A 93 -34.87 10.04 -23.50
CA VAL A 93 -35.72 9.43 -22.49
C VAL A 93 -35.21 9.93 -21.15
N SER A 94 -36.13 10.37 -20.30
CA SER A 94 -35.96 11.09 -19.03
C SER A 94 -35.17 10.38 -17.92
N GLY A 95 -34.38 9.37 -18.26
CA GLY A 95 -33.35 8.79 -17.41
C GLY A 95 -32.18 8.37 -18.30
N GLY A 96 -31.15 9.21 -18.39
CA GLY A 96 -30.01 8.97 -19.28
C GLY A 96 -29.42 7.56 -19.14
N SER A 97 -28.76 7.09 -20.19
CA SER A 97 -28.19 5.74 -20.26
C SER A 97 -26.69 5.77 -20.07
N TRP A 98 -26.13 4.71 -19.48
CA TRP A 98 -24.69 4.48 -19.41
C TRP A 98 -24.27 3.58 -20.56
N SER A 99 -23.23 3.97 -21.28
CA SER A 99 -22.55 3.10 -22.24
C SER A 99 -21.06 3.03 -21.94
N LEU A 100 -20.50 1.83 -22.06
CA LEU A 100 -19.06 1.61 -21.89
C LEU A 100 -18.30 2.20 -23.08
N ASN A 101 -17.10 2.70 -22.85
CA ASN A 101 -16.21 3.13 -23.93
C ASN A 101 -15.85 1.92 -24.78
N LYS A 102 -16.19 1.95 -26.07
CA LYS A 102 -16.00 0.84 -27.01
C LYS A 102 -14.54 0.38 -27.09
N LYS A 103 -13.59 1.34 -27.09
CA LYS A 103 -12.14 1.02 -27.13
C LYS A 103 -11.72 0.23 -25.89
N TYR A 104 -12.17 0.69 -24.71
CA TYR A 104 -11.90 0.00 -23.46
C TYR A 104 -12.57 -1.39 -23.41
N GLN A 105 -13.82 -1.49 -23.88
CA GLN A 105 -14.60 -2.73 -23.95
C GLN A 105 -13.93 -3.78 -24.83
N GLU A 106 -13.44 -3.41 -26.02
CA GLU A 106 -12.71 -4.30 -26.91
C GLU A 106 -11.38 -4.75 -26.29
N SER A 107 -10.61 -3.82 -25.74
CA SER A 107 -9.30 -4.11 -25.15
C SER A 107 -9.37 -4.98 -23.89
N ILE A 108 -10.36 -4.79 -23.02
CA ILE A 108 -10.55 -5.63 -21.84
C ILE A 108 -11.12 -7.01 -22.22
N ARG A 109 -11.96 -7.10 -23.27
CA ARG A 109 -12.44 -8.38 -23.82
C ARG A 109 -11.28 -9.21 -24.35
N ILE A 110 -10.36 -8.59 -25.10
CA ILE A 110 -9.12 -9.21 -25.56
C ILE A 110 -8.28 -9.71 -24.38
N SER A 111 -8.13 -8.89 -23.33
CA SER A 111 -7.32 -9.24 -22.16
C SER A 111 -7.88 -10.42 -21.36
N LEU A 112 -9.21 -10.49 -21.19
CA LEU A 112 -9.87 -11.46 -20.31
C LEU A 112 -10.19 -12.79 -21.01
N PHE A 113 -10.57 -12.75 -22.29
CA PHE A 113 -11.05 -13.93 -23.02
C PHE A 113 -10.10 -14.38 -24.12
N GLY A 114 -9.02 -13.63 -24.38
CA GLY A 114 -8.11 -13.88 -25.49
C GLY A 114 -8.73 -13.47 -26.84
N GLY A 115 -7.88 -13.05 -27.77
CA GLY A 115 -8.26 -12.61 -29.11
C GLY A 115 -7.57 -11.29 -29.51
N GLY A 116 -7.61 -10.92 -30.80
CA GLY A 116 -6.99 -9.69 -31.30
C GLY A 116 -5.51 -9.83 -31.69
N LYS A 117 -4.91 -8.73 -32.17
CA LYS A 117 -3.49 -8.71 -32.53
C LYS A 117 -2.66 -8.92 -31.25
N PRO A 118 -1.69 -9.84 -31.23
CA PRO A 118 -0.77 -9.95 -30.11
C PRO A 118 -0.03 -8.62 -29.97
N LEU A 119 -0.18 -7.96 -28.81
CA LEU A 119 0.42 -6.65 -28.53
C LEU A 119 1.94 -6.70 -28.42
N LEU A 120 2.44 -7.91 -28.28
CA LEU A 120 3.84 -8.25 -28.29
C LEU A 120 3.94 -9.27 -29.42
N GLY A 121 4.16 -8.77 -30.64
CA GLY A 121 4.44 -9.62 -31.78
C GLY A 121 5.53 -10.59 -31.38
N ASP A 122 5.19 -11.87 -31.33
CA ASP A 122 6.09 -13.01 -31.23
C ASP A 122 7.43 -12.72 -30.52
N LEU A 123 7.45 -12.76 -29.19
CA LEU A 123 8.71 -12.95 -28.45
C LEU A 123 9.25 -14.39 -28.60
N GLY A 124 8.89 -15.10 -29.66
CA GLY A 124 9.47 -16.38 -30.00
C GLY A 124 9.21 -17.46 -28.97
N ILE A 125 8.00 -17.52 -28.40
CA ILE A 125 7.57 -18.74 -27.69
C ILE A 125 7.06 -19.74 -28.74
N VAL A 126 7.95 -20.14 -29.63
CA VAL A 126 7.88 -21.46 -30.27
C VAL A 126 8.70 -22.39 -29.39
N THR A 127 8.20 -22.70 -28.19
CA THR A 127 8.68 -23.88 -27.48
C THR A 127 7.99 -25.09 -28.10
N ASN A 128 8.55 -25.61 -29.17
CA ASN A 128 8.18 -26.91 -29.69
C ASN A 128 8.82 -27.99 -28.79
N ASP A 129 8.40 -28.06 -27.53
CA ASP A 129 8.96 -29.00 -26.56
C ASP A 129 8.17 -30.30 -26.58
N LYS A 130 8.68 -31.26 -27.37
CA LYS A 130 8.19 -32.65 -27.49
C LYS A 130 8.36 -33.52 -26.23
N CYS A 131 8.47 -32.94 -25.03
CA CYS A 131 8.66 -33.74 -23.81
C CYS A 131 7.87 -33.17 -22.64
N SER A 132 6.92 -33.94 -22.13
CA SER A 132 6.33 -33.73 -20.81
C SER A 132 7.45 -33.81 -19.77
N LYS A 133 7.81 -32.69 -19.17
CA LYS A 133 8.84 -32.59 -18.13
C LYS A 133 8.19 -32.26 -16.79
N SER A 134 8.75 -32.83 -15.72
CA SER A 134 8.25 -32.78 -14.34
C SER A 134 8.21 -31.35 -13.76
N VAL A 135 7.23 -31.10 -12.88
CA VAL A 135 6.96 -29.81 -12.21
C VAL A 135 8.18 -29.29 -11.43
N ASP A 136 8.98 -30.17 -10.84
CA ASP A 136 10.16 -29.78 -10.04
C ASP A 136 11.34 -29.32 -10.91
N PHE A 137 11.49 -29.91 -12.10
CA PHE A 137 12.44 -29.44 -13.11
C PHE A 137 12.04 -28.08 -13.65
N LEU A 138 10.73 -27.86 -13.91
CA LEU A 138 10.21 -26.56 -14.36
C LEU A 138 10.38 -25.47 -13.31
N LYS A 139 10.22 -25.78 -12.02
CA LYS A 139 10.45 -24.83 -10.92
C LYS A 139 11.92 -24.44 -10.79
N SER A 140 12.84 -25.42 -10.84
CA SER A 140 14.28 -25.16 -10.78
C SER A 140 14.76 -24.42 -12.04
N TYR A 141 14.25 -24.80 -13.21
CA TYR A 141 14.53 -24.15 -14.49
C TYR A 141 13.97 -22.72 -14.58
N ALA A 142 12.77 -22.45 -14.05
CA ALA A 142 12.20 -21.11 -13.97
C ALA A 142 12.96 -20.20 -12.98
N SER A 143 13.50 -20.77 -11.90
CA SER A 143 14.35 -20.04 -10.96
C SER A 143 15.74 -19.70 -11.53
N GLU A 144 16.27 -20.53 -12.45
CA GLU A 144 17.56 -20.32 -13.12
C GLU A 144 17.47 -19.51 -14.43
N ARG A 145 16.33 -19.58 -15.14
CA ARG A 145 16.10 -18.88 -16.41
C ARG A 145 14.70 -18.29 -16.41
N TRP A 146 14.61 -17.05 -15.95
CA TRP A 146 13.55 -16.13 -16.34
C TRP A 146 13.44 -16.11 -17.88
N ASP A 147 12.23 -16.14 -18.42
CA ASP A 147 12.01 -16.02 -19.86
C ASP A 147 12.77 -14.81 -20.40
N SER A 148 13.69 -15.07 -21.33
CA SER A 148 14.58 -14.03 -21.84
C SER A 148 13.88 -13.25 -22.95
N TYR A 149 13.64 -11.96 -22.74
CA TYR A 149 12.96 -11.12 -23.71
C TYR A 149 13.96 -10.38 -24.61
N PRO A 150 13.86 -10.48 -25.95
CA PRO A 150 14.71 -9.69 -26.84
C PRO A 150 14.44 -8.18 -26.72
N VAL A 151 15.52 -7.40 -26.78
CA VAL A 151 15.48 -5.93 -26.76
C VAL A 151 15.08 -5.34 -28.12
N ASP A 152 15.27 -6.12 -29.19
CA ASP A 152 14.97 -5.72 -30.58
C ASP A 152 13.47 -5.55 -30.86
N ALA A 153 12.61 -6.12 -30.01
CA ALA A 153 11.15 -5.99 -30.11
C ALA A 153 10.61 -4.70 -29.47
N LEU A 154 11.46 -3.91 -28.79
CA LEU A 154 11.07 -2.70 -28.06
C LEU A 154 11.35 -1.44 -28.87
N SER A 155 10.47 -0.45 -28.77
CA SER A 155 10.68 0.88 -29.34
C SER A 155 11.80 1.64 -28.62
N ILE A 156 12.35 2.68 -29.24
CA ILE A 156 13.43 3.50 -28.67
C ILE A 156 13.02 4.05 -27.28
N ALA A 157 11.80 4.54 -27.14
CA ALA A 157 11.26 5.01 -25.86
C ALA A 157 11.16 3.88 -24.81
N GLN A 158 10.77 2.67 -25.23
CA GLN A 158 10.71 1.51 -24.34
C GLN A 158 12.11 1.03 -23.90
N GLN A 159 13.13 1.21 -24.73
CA GLN A 159 14.52 0.92 -24.37
C GLN A 159 15.07 1.91 -23.33
N GLU A 160 14.70 3.18 -23.40
CA GLU A 160 15.02 4.18 -22.36
C GLU A 160 14.36 3.80 -21.03
N VAL A 161 13.07 3.43 -21.06
CA VAL A 161 12.35 2.95 -19.87
C VAL A 161 12.98 1.68 -19.31
N LEU A 162 13.42 0.75 -20.15
CA LEU A 162 14.11 -0.48 -19.72
C LEU A 162 15.41 -0.15 -18.96
N GLN A 163 16.14 0.88 -19.38
CA GLN A 163 17.34 1.33 -18.68
C GLN A 163 17.02 1.88 -17.29
N HIS A 164 15.91 2.62 -17.14
CA HIS A 164 15.42 3.03 -15.82
C HIS A 164 14.93 1.85 -14.98
N MET A 165 14.21 0.89 -15.57
CA MET A 165 13.80 -0.35 -14.88
C MET A 165 15.00 -1.16 -14.39
N ARG A 166 16.11 -1.13 -15.13
CA ARG A 166 17.37 -1.76 -14.72
C ARG A 166 18.02 -1.07 -13.54
N GLU A 167 18.03 0.26 -13.53
CA GLU A 167 18.55 1.05 -12.39
C GLU A 167 17.71 0.86 -11.13
N LEU A 168 16.39 0.67 -11.29
CA LEU A 168 15.45 0.36 -10.22
C LEU A 168 15.48 -1.13 -9.80
N GLY A 169 16.22 -1.99 -10.50
CA GLY A 169 16.27 -3.42 -10.22
C GLY A 169 15.02 -4.20 -10.61
N LEU A 170 14.08 -3.60 -11.34
CA LEU A 170 12.87 -4.24 -11.86
C LEU A 170 13.17 -5.16 -13.05
N ALA A 171 14.17 -4.82 -13.84
CA ALA A 171 14.67 -5.64 -14.94
C ALA A 171 16.17 -5.90 -14.79
N TYR A 172 16.61 -7.12 -15.07
CA TYR A 172 18.02 -7.47 -15.13
C TYR A 172 18.49 -7.51 -16.60
N GLN A 173 19.50 -6.72 -16.90
CA GLN A 173 20.19 -6.74 -18.18
C GLN A 173 21.70 -6.80 -17.93
N ARG A 174 22.37 -7.83 -18.46
CA ARG A 174 23.79 -8.12 -18.20
C ARG A 174 24.72 -6.97 -18.64
N LYS A 175 24.40 -6.30 -19.75
CA LYS A 175 25.08 -5.12 -20.31
C LYS A 175 24.03 -4.21 -20.95
N ARG A 176 24.27 -2.89 -21.05
CA ARG A 176 23.33 -1.93 -21.69
C ARG A 176 22.96 -2.32 -23.13
N THR A 177 23.91 -2.92 -23.84
CA THR A 177 23.76 -3.39 -25.23
C THR A 177 23.38 -4.86 -25.34
N ALA A 178 23.08 -5.54 -24.23
CA ALA A 178 22.75 -6.95 -24.30
C ALA A 178 21.42 -7.12 -25.03
N PRO A 179 21.32 -8.07 -25.98
CA PRO A 179 20.14 -8.23 -26.83
C PRO A 179 18.94 -8.82 -26.08
N ARG A 180 19.11 -9.19 -24.80
CA ARG A 180 18.09 -9.81 -23.97
C ARG A 180 18.06 -9.20 -22.58
N PHE A 181 16.87 -9.05 -22.01
CA PHE A 181 16.64 -8.65 -20.64
C PHE A 181 15.73 -9.66 -19.91
N TYR A 182 15.77 -9.64 -18.59
CA TYR A 182 15.03 -10.52 -17.71
C TYR A 182 14.20 -9.69 -16.73
N VAL A 183 12.97 -10.10 -16.47
CA VAL A 183 12.12 -9.46 -15.46
C VAL A 183 12.48 -10.02 -14.09
N THR A 184 12.54 -9.17 -13.06
CA THR A 184 12.89 -9.60 -11.70
C THR A 184 11.64 -9.85 -10.85
N PRO A 185 11.74 -10.58 -9.72
CA PRO A 185 10.64 -10.74 -8.77
C PRO A 185 10.07 -9.39 -8.27
N LEU A 186 10.91 -8.36 -8.17
CA LEU A 186 10.48 -7.01 -7.76
C LEU A 186 9.46 -6.43 -8.74
N ALA A 187 9.61 -6.66 -10.05
CA ALA A 187 8.64 -6.22 -11.04
C ALA A 187 7.31 -6.98 -10.96
N LEU A 188 7.33 -8.26 -10.57
CA LEU A 188 6.13 -9.06 -10.38
C LEU A 188 5.34 -8.62 -9.13
N ASP A 189 6.05 -8.37 -8.03
CA ASP A 189 5.47 -7.85 -6.80
C ASP A 189 4.86 -6.46 -7.00
N VAL A 190 5.60 -5.56 -7.68
CA VAL A 190 5.11 -4.22 -8.05
C VAL A 190 3.91 -4.28 -9.01
N ALA A 191 3.86 -5.25 -9.93
CA ALA A 191 2.72 -5.45 -10.82
C ALA A 191 1.51 -6.11 -10.12
N GLY A 192 1.57 -6.30 -8.80
CA GLY A 192 0.52 -6.91 -7.98
C GLY A 192 0.32 -8.40 -8.28
N GLY A 193 1.27 -9.08 -8.89
CA GLY A 193 1.15 -10.44 -9.38
C GLY A 193 1.13 -11.50 -8.28
N HIS A 194 0.04 -11.61 -7.50
CA HIS A 194 -0.35 -12.92 -6.94
C HIS A 194 -1.04 -13.73 -8.03
N THR A 195 -0.26 -14.23 -9.00
CA THR A 195 -0.78 -15.20 -9.96
C THR A 195 -0.86 -16.56 -9.27
N ASN A 196 -1.98 -16.84 -8.61
CA ASN A 196 -2.41 -18.23 -8.41
C ASN A 196 -2.71 -18.79 -9.80
N PHE A 197 -1.69 -19.34 -10.46
CA PHE A 197 -1.89 -20.20 -11.63
C PHE A 197 -2.69 -21.40 -11.14
N LEU A 198 -4.00 -21.36 -11.42
CA LEU A 198 -4.89 -22.52 -11.31
C LEU A 198 -4.45 -23.50 -12.39
N GLU A 199 -3.49 -24.36 -12.05
CA GLU A 199 -3.16 -25.52 -12.86
C GLU A 199 -4.29 -26.55 -12.69
N SER A 200 -5.21 -26.59 -13.66
CA SER A 200 -6.21 -27.65 -13.78
C SER A 200 -5.51 -28.95 -14.15
N LYS A 201 -5.32 -29.85 -13.18
CA LYS A 201 -4.97 -31.25 -13.44
C LYS A 201 -6.09 -32.18 -13.01
N SER A 202 -6.76 -32.74 -14.01
CA SER A 202 -7.48 -34.01 -13.92
C SER A 202 -6.50 -35.15 -13.64
N GLY A 203 -6.86 -36.06 -12.73
CA GLY A 203 -6.30 -37.41 -12.66
C GLY A 203 -5.24 -37.67 -11.59
N GLY A 204 -5.69 -38.26 -10.47
CA GLY A 204 -5.11 -39.40 -9.73
C GLY A 204 -3.60 -39.52 -9.49
N GLY A 205 -3.23 -39.60 -8.19
CA GLY A 205 -1.98 -40.21 -7.71
C GLY A 205 -1.03 -39.22 -7.05
N GLY A 206 -1.14 -39.07 -5.73
CA GLY A 206 -0.26 -38.18 -4.96
C GLY A 206 1.16 -38.75 -4.76
N PRO A 207 2.18 -37.89 -4.59
CA PRO A 207 3.43 -38.26 -3.95
C PRO A 207 3.49 -37.70 -2.51
N GLN A 208 3.91 -38.56 -1.57
CA GLN A 208 4.24 -38.21 -0.19
C GLN A 208 5.35 -37.15 -0.15
N LEU A 209 5.12 -36.07 0.59
CA LEU A 209 6.15 -35.08 0.93
C LEU A 209 6.90 -35.51 2.20
N GLY A 210 8.23 -35.52 2.12
CA GLY A 210 9.13 -35.76 3.23
C GLY A 210 9.03 -34.64 4.28
N VAL A 211 8.65 -35.03 5.49
CA VAL A 211 8.68 -34.20 6.69
C VAL A 211 10.14 -34.04 7.14
N ILE A 212 10.60 -32.81 7.32
CA ILE A 212 11.87 -32.51 7.99
C ILE A 212 11.64 -32.69 9.50
N PRO A 213 12.46 -33.49 10.22
CA PRO A 213 12.21 -33.80 11.62
C PRO A 213 12.67 -32.63 12.51
N THR A 214 11.73 -31.80 12.96
CA THR A 214 11.93 -30.92 14.12
C THR A 214 11.48 -31.68 15.36
N GLY A 215 12.45 -32.12 16.17
CA GLY A 215 12.28 -33.08 17.27
C GLY A 215 11.51 -32.59 18.51
N VAL A 216 10.37 -31.93 18.36
CA VAL A 216 9.43 -31.64 19.46
C VAL A 216 8.00 -31.68 18.92
N SER A 217 7.37 -32.86 18.88
CA SER A 217 5.92 -33.04 18.95
C SER A 217 5.59 -34.52 19.18
N LYS A 218 5.03 -34.85 20.36
CA LYS A 218 4.34 -36.13 20.56
C LYS A 218 3.02 -36.07 19.80
N SER A 219 2.76 -37.09 18.98
CA SER A 219 1.52 -37.30 18.26
C SER A 219 0.40 -37.65 19.24
N ASP A 220 -0.69 -36.88 19.24
CA ASP A 220 -1.97 -37.36 19.75
C ASP A 220 -3.01 -37.28 18.62
N SER A 221 -3.74 -38.37 18.46
CA SER A 221 -4.54 -38.68 17.27
C SER A 221 -6.01 -38.30 17.49
N SER A 222 -6.34 -37.04 17.23
CA SER A 222 -7.72 -36.60 16.96
C SER A 222 -7.69 -35.14 16.53
N ASP A 223 -7.84 -34.86 15.23
CA ASP A 223 -8.43 -33.62 14.68
C ASP A 223 -8.24 -33.57 13.16
N THR A 224 -9.08 -34.30 12.43
CA THR A 224 -9.09 -34.35 10.95
C THR A 224 -9.77 -33.14 10.29
N ASN A 225 -9.88 -31.99 10.97
CA ASN A 225 -10.69 -30.86 10.48
C ASN A 225 -10.00 -29.48 10.45
N ARG A 226 -8.66 -29.41 10.38
CA ARG A 226 -7.90 -28.15 10.25
C ARG A 226 -7.14 -27.99 8.92
N MET A 227 -7.74 -28.44 7.82
CA MET A 227 -7.11 -28.48 6.47
C MET A 227 -7.47 -27.29 5.55
N PHE A 228 -7.76 -26.10 6.07
CA PHE A 228 -7.99 -24.89 5.25
C PHE A 228 -7.32 -23.65 5.85
N ALA A 229 -5.99 -23.65 5.90
CA ALA A 229 -5.18 -22.44 6.03
C ALA A 229 -3.72 -22.70 5.62
N GLN A 230 -3.48 -23.37 4.48
CA GLN A 230 -2.14 -23.44 3.90
C GLN A 230 -1.99 -22.38 2.81
N ILE A 231 -1.47 -21.22 3.21
CA ILE A 231 -0.79 -20.29 2.31
C ILE A 231 0.49 -20.99 1.88
N SER A 232 0.55 -21.41 0.62
CA SER A 232 1.74 -21.95 -0.01
C SER A 232 2.77 -20.84 -0.24
N VAL A 233 3.67 -20.66 0.71
CA VAL A 233 4.80 -19.71 0.60
C VAL A 233 5.81 -20.26 -0.41
N SER A 234 6.01 -19.55 -1.51
CA SER A 234 6.91 -19.91 -2.60
C SER A 234 8.00 -18.87 -2.80
N SER A 235 8.75 -18.59 -1.74
CA SER A 235 10.14 -18.14 -1.77
C SER A 235 10.67 -18.22 -0.34
N SER A 236 11.93 -18.62 -0.11
CA SER A 236 12.53 -18.60 1.24
C SER A 236 12.68 -17.18 1.80
N SER A 237 12.44 -16.16 0.97
CA SER A 237 12.43 -14.74 1.33
C SER A 237 11.09 -14.24 1.89
N ASP A 238 9.96 -14.88 1.58
CA ASP A 238 8.62 -14.40 1.98
C ASP A 238 8.04 -15.14 3.19
N ILE A 239 8.75 -16.14 3.71
CA ILE A 239 8.40 -16.74 4.99
C ILE A 239 8.77 -15.71 6.06
N GLY A 240 7.77 -15.18 6.75
CA GLY A 240 7.99 -14.31 7.89
C GLY A 240 8.92 -14.99 8.89
N TYR A 241 9.89 -14.24 9.39
CA TYR A 241 11.01 -14.77 10.15
C TYR A 241 11.06 -14.24 11.59
N ILE A 242 10.12 -13.36 11.95
CA ILE A 242 10.10 -12.70 13.25
C ILE A 242 9.09 -13.41 14.16
N LEU A 243 9.57 -13.87 15.31
CA LEU A 243 8.77 -14.33 16.43
C LEU A 243 8.87 -13.30 17.57
N LEU A 244 7.73 -12.93 18.15
CA LEU A 244 7.67 -11.92 19.20
C LEU A 244 6.91 -12.43 20.42
N GLU A 245 7.53 -12.28 21.60
CA GLU A 245 6.95 -12.66 22.89
C GLU A 245 6.28 -11.46 23.60
N THR A 246 5.44 -11.75 24.61
CA THR A 246 4.75 -10.73 25.44
C THR A 246 5.68 -9.90 26.33
N ASN A 247 6.92 -10.35 26.53
CA ASN A 247 7.96 -9.70 27.33
C ASN A 247 8.88 -8.78 26.50
N PHE A 248 8.43 -8.36 25.30
CA PHE A 248 9.18 -7.51 24.36
C PHE A 248 10.45 -8.14 23.77
N ARG A 249 10.65 -9.45 23.92
CA ARG A 249 11.71 -10.18 23.24
C ARG A 249 11.30 -10.53 21.82
N LEU A 250 12.24 -10.32 20.91
CA LEU A 250 12.13 -10.58 19.50
C LEU A 250 13.18 -11.63 19.10
N TYR A 251 12.72 -12.68 18.44
CA TYR A 251 13.55 -13.73 17.87
C TYR A 251 13.38 -13.69 16.36
N ALA A 252 14.46 -13.41 15.63
CA ALA A 252 14.44 -13.35 14.18
C ALA A 252 15.27 -14.49 13.59
N TYR A 253 14.61 -15.39 12.87
CA TYR A 253 15.23 -16.51 12.18
C TYR A 253 15.79 -16.04 10.83
N THR A 254 16.94 -15.37 10.88
CA THR A 254 17.59 -14.86 9.68
C THR A 254 19.11 -14.86 9.80
N ASP A 255 19.77 -15.19 8.70
CA ASP A 255 21.21 -15.04 8.47
C ASP A 255 21.55 -13.70 7.80
N SER A 256 20.57 -13.09 7.13
CA SER A 256 20.73 -11.85 6.37
C SER A 256 21.18 -10.68 7.25
N PRO A 257 22.35 -10.08 6.96
CA PRO A 257 22.83 -8.93 7.71
C PRO A 257 21.93 -7.71 7.50
N LEU A 258 21.23 -7.61 6.35
CA LEU A 258 20.29 -6.53 6.07
C LEU A 258 19.07 -6.59 7.00
N ARG A 259 18.45 -7.77 7.15
CA ARG A 259 17.31 -7.95 8.06
C ARG A 259 17.71 -7.67 9.51
N THR A 260 18.91 -8.09 9.88
CA THR A 260 19.51 -7.78 11.19
C THR A 260 19.69 -6.27 11.40
N ALA A 261 20.19 -5.55 10.39
CA ALA A 261 20.37 -4.11 10.45
C ALA A 261 19.03 -3.37 10.56
N LEU A 262 18.00 -3.81 9.83
CA LEU A 262 16.65 -3.24 9.94
C LEU A 262 16.06 -3.41 11.34
N LEU A 263 16.22 -4.60 11.94
CA LEU A 263 15.82 -4.84 13.33
C LEU A 263 16.55 -3.92 14.32
N SER A 264 17.84 -3.66 14.09
CA SER A 264 18.65 -2.78 14.95
C SER A 264 18.20 -1.31 14.94
N LEU A 265 17.35 -0.90 13.99
CA LEU A 265 16.85 0.48 13.93
C LEU A 265 15.91 0.81 15.09
N PHE A 266 15.14 -0.17 15.58
CA PHE A 266 14.11 0.04 16.61
C PHE A 266 14.21 -0.96 17.78
N SER A 267 15.11 -1.93 17.71
CA SER A 267 15.37 -2.92 18.77
C SER A 267 16.85 -2.98 19.13
N LYS A 268 17.14 -3.41 20.35
CA LYS A 268 18.51 -3.62 20.84
C LYS A 268 18.88 -5.10 20.70
N ILE A 269 19.84 -5.40 19.82
CA ILE A 269 20.33 -6.77 19.62
C ILE A 269 21.05 -7.24 20.90
N ARG A 270 20.60 -8.34 21.50
CA ARG A 270 21.24 -8.98 22.65
C ARG A 270 22.33 -9.96 22.23
N ALA A 271 21.98 -10.82 21.28
CA ALA A 271 22.84 -11.90 20.83
C ALA A 271 22.55 -12.22 19.38
N ARG A 272 23.60 -12.65 18.67
CA ARG A 272 23.51 -13.16 17.30
C ARG A 272 24.10 -14.56 17.26
N PHE A 273 23.28 -15.51 16.86
CA PHE A 273 23.63 -16.89 16.58
C PHE A 273 23.56 -17.13 15.06
N PRO A 274 24.15 -18.23 14.56
CA PRO A 274 23.90 -18.68 13.20
C PRO A 274 22.39 -18.91 12.98
N ASN A 275 21.80 -18.19 12.04
CA ASN A 275 20.37 -18.24 11.67
C ASN A 275 19.37 -17.77 12.75
N LEU A 276 19.82 -17.17 13.85
CA LEU A 276 18.94 -16.63 14.89
C LEU A 276 19.51 -15.35 15.49
N VAL A 277 18.71 -14.28 15.48
CA VAL A 277 19.02 -13.02 16.16
C VAL A 277 18.03 -12.84 17.29
N VAL A 278 18.56 -12.57 18.49
CA VAL A 278 17.74 -12.25 19.68
C VAL A 278 17.90 -10.78 19.98
N ALA A 279 16.79 -10.06 20.00
CA ALA A 279 16.74 -8.62 20.28
C ALA A 279 15.62 -8.29 21.27
N ASP A 280 15.75 -7.15 21.93
CA ASP A 280 14.68 -6.58 22.75
C ASP A 280 14.14 -5.30 22.15
N ILE A 281 12.84 -5.12 22.26
CA ILE A 281 12.20 -3.83 22.02
C ILE A 281 12.11 -3.09 23.37
N THR A 282 12.94 -2.05 23.53
CA THR A 282 12.99 -1.25 24.75
C THR A 282 12.51 0.16 24.49
N ARG A 283 12.13 0.87 25.56
CA ARG A 283 11.75 2.30 25.46
C ARG A 283 12.83 3.14 24.79
N ASP A 284 14.09 2.95 25.16
CA ASP A 284 15.19 3.73 24.60
C ASP A 284 15.43 3.42 23.12
N SER A 285 15.37 2.15 22.72
CA SER A 285 15.56 1.76 21.31
C SER A 285 14.44 2.29 20.41
N VAL A 286 13.19 2.26 20.88
CA VAL A 286 12.06 2.84 20.13
C VAL A 286 12.15 4.36 20.10
N ARG A 287 12.53 5.02 21.21
CA ARG A 287 12.74 6.47 21.25
C ARG A 287 13.81 6.91 20.25
N GLU A 288 14.93 6.19 20.15
CA GLU A 288 15.96 6.46 19.15
C GLU A 288 15.44 6.33 17.72
N ALA A 289 14.62 5.31 17.43
CA ALA A 289 13.97 5.13 16.13
C ALA A 289 13.03 6.30 15.79
N LEU A 290 12.21 6.72 16.77
CA LEU A 290 11.28 7.84 16.63
C LEU A 290 12.01 9.18 16.36
N ILE A 291 13.17 9.41 17.01
CA ILE A 291 14.02 10.59 16.75
C ILE A 291 14.54 10.57 15.29
N ARG A 292 14.85 9.38 14.75
CA ARG A 292 15.23 9.20 13.35
C ARG A 292 14.06 9.34 12.36
N GLY A 293 12.85 9.58 12.86
CA GLY A 293 11.65 9.78 12.04
C GLY A 293 10.90 8.50 11.64
N ILE A 294 11.23 7.35 12.24
CA ILE A 294 10.50 6.09 12.05
C ILE A 294 9.27 6.11 12.97
N THR A 295 8.06 6.03 12.45
CA THR A 295 6.82 6.11 13.25
C THR A 295 6.47 4.78 13.92
N ALA A 296 5.66 4.81 14.98
CA ALA A 296 5.19 3.59 15.64
C ALA A 296 4.44 2.66 14.67
N ASN A 297 3.61 3.23 13.81
CA ASN A 297 2.84 2.46 12.82
C ASN A 297 3.74 1.76 11.80
N GLN A 298 4.85 2.38 11.40
CA GLN A 298 5.84 1.74 10.51
C GLN A 298 6.51 0.55 11.20
N ILE A 299 6.88 0.68 12.48
CA ILE A 299 7.47 -0.42 13.26
C ILE A 299 6.46 -1.58 13.37
N LEU A 300 5.21 -1.29 13.73
CA LEU A 300 4.16 -2.30 13.87
C LEU A 300 3.82 -2.97 12.52
N SER A 301 3.75 -2.20 11.44
CA SER A 301 3.55 -2.74 10.09
C SER A 301 4.69 -3.66 9.69
N PHE A 302 5.95 -3.26 9.95
CA PHE A 302 7.11 -4.08 9.65
C PHE A 302 7.08 -5.41 10.41
N LEU A 303 6.77 -5.37 11.71
CA LEU A 303 6.65 -6.58 12.54
C LEU A 303 5.53 -7.50 12.06
N THR A 304 4.38 -6.94 11.63
CA THR A 304 3.24 -7.71 11.14
C THR A 304 3.53 -8.36 9.79
N SER A 305 4.10 -7.60 8.83
CA SER A 305 4.41 -8.10 7.49
C SER A 305 5.50 -9.18 7.48
N ASN A 306 6.39 -9.19 8.48
CA ASN A 306 7.49 -10.15 8.59
C ASN A 306 7.29 -11.18 9.71
N ALA A 307 6.08 -11.29 10.26
CA ALA A 307 5.75 -12.21 11.34
C ALA A 307 5.80 -13.67 10.89
N HIS A 308 6.35 -14.55 11.74
CA HIS A 308 6.42 -15.98 11.49
C HIS A 308 5.03 -16.58 11.20
N PRO A 309 4.89 -17.56 10.27
CA PRO A 309 3.59 -18.16 9.94
C PRO A 309 2.80 -18.65 11.16
N ASP A 310 3.48 -19.19 12.18
CA ASP A 310 2.82 -19.62 13.42
C ASP A 310 2.19 -18.45 14.20
N MET A 311 2.74 -17.24 14.09
CA MET A 311 2.15 -16.04 14.69
C MET A 311 0.94 -15.54 13.89
N LEU A 312 0.94 -15.71 12.57
CA LEU A 312 -0.18 -15.33 11.71
C LEU A 312 -1.45 -16.16 12.01
N LEU A 313 -1.29 -17.34 12.61
CA LEU A 313 -2.42 -18.17 13.07
C LEU A 313 -3.11 -17.58 14.31
N ASN A 314 -2.42 -16.74 15.08
CA ASN A 314 -2.95 -16.12 16.28
C ASN A 314 -3.65 -14.79 15.95
N ASN A 315 -4.83 -14.57 16.54
CA ASN A 315 -5.56 -13.31 16.45
C ASN A 315 -5.68 -12.68 17.84
N PRO A 316 -5.07 -11.51 18.10
CA PRO A 316 -4.27 -10.67 17.18
C PRO A 316 -2.86 -11.23 16.90
N ILE A 317 -2.31 -10.93 15.71
CA ILE A 317 -0.98 -11.38 15.25
C ILE A 317 0.12 -10.93 16.22
N LEU A 318 0.06 -9.66 16.64
CA LEU A 318 0.96 -9.09 17.62
C LEU A 318 0.26 -8.99 18.98
N PRO A 319 0.97 -9.27 20.10
CA PRO A 319 0.41 -9.06 21.43
C PRO A 319 -0.04 -7.60 21.65
N PRO A 320 -1.25 -7.37 22.18
CA PRO A 320 -1.78 -6.01 22.35
C PRO A 320 -0.94 -5.15 23.31
N THR A 321 -0.32 -5.78 24.30
CA THR A 321 0.60 -5.12 25.22
C THR A 321 1.77 -4.46 24.48
N LEU A 322 2.29 -5.10 23.44
CA LEU A 322 3.37 -4.54 22.64
C LEU A 322 2.88 -3.40 21.74
N THR A 323 1.74 -3.59 21.07
CA THR A 323 1.19 -2.56 20.17
C THR A 323 0.89 -1.27 20.92
N ASP A 324 0.30 -1.39 22.11
CA ASP A 324 -0.06 -0.24 22.93
C ASP A 324 1.19 0.42 23.51
N GLN A 325 2.16 -0.36 23.97
CA GLN A 325 3.38 0.18 24.55
C GLN A 325 4.21 1.00 23.55
N ILE A 326 4.33 0.52 22.30
CA ILE A 326 5.07 1.26 21.26
C ILE A 326 4.36 2.58 20.92
N ARG A 327 3.02 2.58 20.86
CA ARG A 327 2.22 3.79 20.65
C ARG A 327 2.32 4.75 21.82
N LEU A 328 2.31 4.25 23.05
CA LEU A 328 2.50 5.07 24.25
C LEU A 328 3.88 5.74 24.26
N TRP A 329 4.93 5.04 23.85
CA TRP A 329 6.27 5.63 23.72
C TRP A 329 6.36 6.72 22.63
N GLU A 330 5.56 6.61 21.56
CA GLU A 330 5.43 7.69 20.58
C GLU A 330 4.71 8.91 21.18
N LEU A 331 3.58 8.70 21.86
CA LEU A 331 2.84 9.77 22.53
C LEU A 331 3.63 10.45 23.65
N GLU A 332 4.56 9.75 24.30
CA GLU A 332 5.48 10.33 25.29
C GLU A 332 6.35 11.44 24.71
N ARG A 333 6.70 11.37 23.42
CA ARG A 333 7.43 12.43 22.71
C ARG A 333 6.55 13.67 22.50
N ASP A 334 5.29 13.44 22.18
CA ASP A 334 4.33 14.50 21.84
C ASP A 334 3.74 15.20 23.09
N ARG A 335 4.28 14.94 24.28
CA ARG A 335 3.80 15.52 25.54
C ARG A 335 4.05 17.02 25.68
N PHE A 336 5.06 17.55 25.01
CA PHE A 336 5.45 18.95 25.13
C PHE A 336 5.31 19.66 23.79
N VAL A 337 4.41 20.63 23.74
CA VAL A 337 4.34 21.59 22.64
C VAL A 337 5.20 22.79 23.05
N PHE A 338 6.31 22.98 22.34
CA PHE A 338 7.15 24.15 22.53
C PHE A 338 6.61 25.30 21.68
N GLN A 339 6.20 26.38 22.34
CA GLN A 339 5.72 27.58 21.66
C GLN A 339 6.43 28.80 22.23
N GLU A 340 7.08 29.57 21.36
CA GLU A 340 7.72 30.83 21.75
C GLU A 340 6.65 31.91 22.00
N GLY A 341 6.73 32.57 23.15
CA GLY A 341 5.78 33.61 23.52
C GLY A 341 6.39 34.70 24.42
N CYS A 342 5.73 35.86 24.43
CA CYS A 342 6.04 36.97 25.31
C CYS A 342 5.07 36.97 26.50
N LEU A 343 5.62 37.04 27.72
CA LEU A 343 4.85 37.19 28.95
C LEU A 343 4.53 38.66 29.20
N TYR A 344 3.26 38.96 29.48
CA TYR A 344 2.80 40.25 29.95
C TYR A 344 2.43 40.13 31.43
N GLU A 345 3.04 40.99 32.25
CA GLU A 345 2.86 41.05 33.69
C GLU A 345 2.67 42.49 34.17
N GLN A 346 2.37 42.68 35.46
CA GLN A 346 2.27 43.98 36.13
C GLN A 346 1.19 44.94 35.58
N PHE A 347 0.01 44.43 35.25
CA PHE A 347 -1.12 45.30 34.90
C PHE A 347 -1.60 46.10 36.12
N SER A 348 -1.60 47.43 35.99
CA SER A 348 -2.02 48.35 37.07
C SER A 348 -3.49 48.20 37.43
N ARG A 349 -4.38 48.07 36.42
CA ARG A 349 -5.84 47.91 36.62
C ARG A 349 -6.31 46.58 36.04
N ASN A 350 -7.35 46.01 36.64
CA ASN A 350 -7.96 44.78 36.12
C ASN A 350 -8.63 45.00 34.74
N THR A 351 -9.24 46.18 34.55
CA THR A 351 -9.84 46.60 33.28
C THR A 351 -8.84 46.62 32.13
N ASP A 352 -7.59 47.00 32.43
CA ASP A 352 -6.51 47.08 31.44
C ASP A 352 -6.08 45.69 30.99
N PHE A 353 -5.97 44.76 31.94
CA PHE A 353 -5.71 43.35 31.67
C PHE A 353 -6.80 42.73 30.79
N GLU A 354 -8.06 42.88 31.17
CA GLU A 354 -9.21 42.36 30.42
C GLU A 354 -9.23 42.88 28.99
N LEU A 355 -8.97 44.18 28.81
CA LEU A 355 -8.96 44.83 27.50
C LEU A 355 -7.84 44.32 26.58
N VAL A 356 -6.62 44.11 27.10
CA VAL A 356 -5.50 43.57 26.31
C VAL A 356 -5.70 42.08 26.02
N ARG A 357 -6.21 41.32 26.99
CA ARG A 357 -6.57 39.91 26.85
C ARG A 357 -7.62 39.72 25.76
N ASP A 358 -8.70 40.48 25.79
CA ASP A 358 -9.80 40.34 24.84
C ASP A 358 -9.35 40.71 23.42
N TYR A 359 -8.49 41.71 23.28
CA TYR A 359 -7.86 42.04 22.00
C TYR A 359 -6.97 40.90 21.49
N ALA A 360 -6.09 40.35 22.33
CA ALA A 360 -5.22 39.24 21.97
C ALA A 360 -6.00 37.96 21.63
N LYS A 361 -7.14 37.73 22.30
CA LYS A 361 -8.07 36.62 22.05
C LYS A 361 -8.79 36.78 20.72
N ASN A 362 -9.23 38.01 20.38
CA ASN A 362 -9.89 38.30 19.11
C ASN A 362 -8.96 38.14 17.89
N ILE A 363 -7.67 38.44 18.05
CA ILE A 363 -6.67 38.25 17.00
C ILE A 363 -6.18 36.79 16.93
N GLY A 364 -6.46 35.98 17.96
CA GLY A 364 -6.04 34.58 18.02
C GLY A 364 -4.56 34.38 18.36
N VAL A 365 -3.94 35.36 19.02
CA VAL A 365 -2.50 35.33 19.39
C VAL A 365 -2.26 35.01 20.86
N LEU A 366 -3.32 34.90 21.67
CA LEU A 366 -3.24 34.53 23.08
C LEU A 366 -2.93 33.03 23.24
N LEU A 367 -1.83 32.70 23.93
CA LEU A 367 -1.39 31.32 24.18
C LEU A 367 -1.86 30.80 25.54
N TRP A 368 -1.81 31.67 26.55
CA TRP A 368 -2.17 31.31 27.92
C TRP A 368 -2.60 32.54 28.70
N GLU A 369 -3.53 32.36 29.64
CA GLU A 369 -4.01 33.42 30.52
C GLU A 369 -4.17 32.92 31.96
N ASN A 370 -3.92 33.81 32.92
CA ASN A 370 -4.25 33.63 34.32
C ASN A 370 -4.85 34.94 34.87
N PRO A 371 -6.18 35.01 34.99
CA PRO A 371 -6.89 36.19 35.49
C PRO A 371 -6.54 36.56 36.94
N GLU A 372 -6.34 35.57 37.82
CA GLU A 372 -6.08 35.80 39.25
C GLU A 372 -4.78 36.58 39.47
N ARG A 373 -3.75 36.24 38.68
CA ARG A 373 -2.44 36.88 38.74
C ARG A 373 -2.27 38.02 37.73
N ARG A 374 -3.28 38.25 36.87
CA ARG A 374 -3.21 39.19 35.73
C ARG A 374 -1.99 38.90 34.85
N LEU A 375 -1.81 37.65 34.47
CA LEU A 375 -0.74 37.20 33.58
C LEU A 375 -1.33 36.74 32.26
N MET A 376 -0.68 37.07 31.15
CA MET A 376 -1.02 36.52 29.85
C MET A 376 0.24 36.29 29.03
N VAL A 377 0.24 35.21 28.24
CA VAL A 377 1.30 34.89 27.29
C VAL A 377 0.73 35.03 25.89
N VAL A 378 1.41 35.81 25.06
CA VAL A 378 1.04 36.04 23.65
C VAL A 378 2.10 35.43 22.77
N SER A 379 1.70 34.91 21.61
CA SER A 379 2.63 34.42 20.58
C SER A 379 3.64 35.50 20.20
N LYS A 380 4.90 35.10 19.96
CA LYS A 380 5.96 36.00 19.49
C LYS A 380 5.58 36.75 18.21
N SER A 381 4.83 36.11 17.31
CA SER A 381 4.34 36.74 16.07
C SER A 381 3.33 37.86 16.32
N GLY A 382 2.49 37.73 17.36
CA GLY A 382 1.43 38.70 17.70
C GLY A 382 1.85 39.77 18.71
N HIS A 383 3.07 39.70 19.24
CA HIS A 383 3.57 40.62 20.26
C HIS A 383 3.50 42.09 19.82
N GLU A 384 3.93 42.38 18.59
CA GLU A 384 4.00 43.75 18.07
C GLU A 384 2.61 44.38 17.91
N ASP A 385 1.60 43.60 17.52
CA ASP A 385 0.24 44.11 17.34
C ASP A 385 -0.43 44.43 18.69
N VAL A 386 -0.26 43.53 19.67
CA VAL A 386 -0.73 43.76 21.04
C VAL A 386 -0.02 44.96 21.67
N ARG A 387 1.29 45.11 21.43
CA ARG A 387 2.09 46.25 21.91
C ARG A 387 1.65 47.57 21.28
N LYS A 388 1.37 47.59 19.97
CA LYS A 388 0.84 48.77 19.28
C LYS A 388 -0.52 49.15 19.84
N PHE A 389 -1.43 48.20 20.00
CA PHE A 389 -2.77 48.44 20.57
C PHE A 389 -2.69 49.06 21.97
N TRP A 390 -1.83 48.52 22.84
CA TRP A 390 -1.64 49.05 24.18
C TRP A 390 -1.06 50.48 24.18
N LYS A 391 -0.10 50.77 23.29
CA LYS A 391 0.44 52.14 23.14
C LYS A 391 -0.60 53.16 22.72
N HIS A 392 -1.54 52.79 21.84
CA HIS A 392 -2.60 53.71 21.38
C HIS A 392 -3.66 54.00 22.44
N LYS A 393 -3.86 53.09 23.40
CA LYS A 393 -4.84 53.25 24.48
C LYS A 393 -4.26 53.79 25.79
N ARG A 394 -2.94 53.95 25.89
CA ARG A 394 -2.32 54.50 27.10
C ARG A 394 -2.72 55.99 27.21
N PRO A 395 -3.45 56.40 28.25
CA PRO A 395 -3.62 57.82 28.51
C PRO A 395 -2.24 58.41 28.83
N SER A 396 -1.94 59.56 28.24
CA SER A 396 -0.73 60.35 28.53
C SER A 396 -0.55 60.62 30.02
#